data_AF-A0A1Q8U267-F1
#
_entry.id   AF-A0A1Q8U267-F1
#
_cell.length_a   1.000
_cell.length_b   1.000
_cell.length_c   1.000
_cell.angle_alpha   90.00
_cell.angle_beta   90.00
_cell.angle_gamma   90.00
#
_symmetry.space_group_name_H-M   'P 1'
#
loop_
_entity.id
_entity.type
_entity.pdbx_description
1 polymer ?
#
loop_
_entity_poly.entity_id
_entity_poly.type
_entity_poly.pdbx_seq_one_letter_code
_entity_poly.pdbx_strand_id
1 'polypeptide(L)'
;MDPFIALADPVRRDLLRALASGPARVVDLAARHPISRPAVSKHLRLLTEAGLVTVEDRGRERHYALARPGLAPVRALLDELAGRRPPIPESAFDALDLEVRRTVHERRAGTDAASAAGRPQEESA
;
A
#
# COMPACT_ATOMS: atom_id res chain seq x y z
N MET A 1 -11.68 3.65 22.15
CA MET A 1 -11.88 2.66 21.06
C MET A 1 -10.53 2.29 20.48
N ASP A 2 -10.34 1.05 20.00
CA ASP A 2 -9.12 0.64 19.31
C ASP A 2 -9.00 1.31 17.91
N PRO A 3 -7.87 1.98 17.56
CA PRO A 3 -7.67 2.56 16.23
C PRO A 3 -7.84 1.58 15.07
N PHE A 4 -7.54 0.28 15.24
CA PHE A 4 -7.73 -0.70 14.17
C PHE A 4 -9.22 -0.91 13.84
N ILE A 5 -10.06 -1.02 14.87
CA ILE A 5 -11.52 -1.10 14.69
C ILE A 5 -12.06 0.20 14.11
N ALA A 6 -11.54 1.35 14.56
CA ALA A 6 -11.92 2.64 14.00
C ALA A 6 -11.53 2.78 12.52
N LEU A 7 -10.45 2.17 12.06
CA LEU A 7 -10.03 2.22 10.65
C LEU A 7 -10.70 1.18 9.75
N ALA A 8 -11.37 0.16 10.31
CA ALA A 8 -12.01 -0.90 9.53
C ALA A 8 -13.17 -0.40 8.62
N ASP A 9 -13.75 0.75 8.94
CA ASP A 9 -14.88 1.33 8.21
C ASP A 9 -14.42 2.29 7.10
N PRO A 10 -14.96 2.17 5.88
CA PRO A 10 -14.55 3.01 4.75
C PRO A 10 -14.89 4.49 4.94
N VAL A 11 -16.06 4.81 5.52
CA VAL A 11 -16.49 6.20 5.75
C VAL A 11 -15.56 6.88 6.75
N ARG A 12 -15.16 6.17 7.82
CA ARG A 12 -14.19 6.69 8.80
C ARG A 12 -12.83 6.96 8.15
N ARG A 13 -12.36 6.09 7.26
CA ARG A 13 -11.13 6.33 6.49
C ARG A 13 -11.25 7.54 5.56
N ASP A 14 -12.40 7.74 4.93
CA ASP A 14 -12.62 8.91 4.06
C ASP A 14 -12.69 10.23 4.85
N LEU A 15 -13.32 10.23 6.01
CA LEU A 15 -13.32 11.38 6.92
C LEU A 15 -11.89 11.74 7.35
N LEU A 16 -11.07 10.74 7.69
CA LEU A 16 -9.65 10.97 8.03
C LEU A 16 -8.87 11.52 6.83
N ARG A 17 -9.12 11.03 5.61
CA ARG A 17 -8.53 11.58 4.38
C ARG A 17 -8.91 13.05 4.16
N ALA A 18 -10.18 13.40 4.39
CA ALA A 18 -10.62 14.80 4.30
C ALA A 18 -9.90 15.68 5.34
N LEU A 19 -9.79 15.20 6.59
CA LEU A 19 -9.12 15.91 7.68
C LEU A 19 -7.60 15.98 7.54
N ALA A 20 -6.98 15.13 6.72
CA ALA A 20 -5.56 15.21 6.40
C ALA A 20 -5.20 16.49 5.62
N SER A 21 -6.17 17.09 4.92
CA SER A 21 -6.01 18.36 4.20
C SER A 21 -6.15 19.59 5.11
N GLY A 22 -6.71 19.42 6.32
CA GLY A 22 -6.87 20.48 7.30
C GLY A 22 -8.10 20.30 8.19
N PRO A 23 -8.23 21.10 9.27
CA PRO A 23 -9.40 21.06 10.14
C PRO A 23 -10.70 21.43 9.41
N ALA A 24 -11.81 20.75 9.72
CA ALA A 24 -13.09 20.96 9.06
C ALA A 24 -14.28 20.85 10.03
N ARG A 25 -15.39 21.50 9.70
CA ARG A 25 -16.63 21.41 10.48
C ARG A 25 -17.39 20.14 10.11
N VAL A 26 -18.24 19.68 11.04
CA VAL A 26 -19.11 18.51 10.79
C VAL A 26 -20.02 18.71 9.57
N VAL A 27 -20.48 19.93 9.31
CA VAL A 27 -21.38 20.24 8.19
C VAL A 27 -20.64 20.10 6.86
N ASP A 28 -19.40 20.61 6.78
CA ASP A 28 -18.57 20.52 5.58
C ASP A 28 -18.16 19.07 5.30
N LEU A 29 -17.88 18.30 6.35
CA LEU A 29 -17.59 16.87 6.23
C LEU A 29 -18.84 16.11 5.75
N ALA A 30 -20.01 16.38 6.33
CA ALA A 30 -21.24 15.70 5.95
C ALA A 30 -21.67 15.98 4.51
N ALA A 31 -21.44 17.19 4.00
CA ALA A 31 -21.75 17.55 2.61
C ALA A 31 -21.00 16.72 1.57
N ARG A 32 -19.88 16.07 1.95
CA ARG A 32 -19.05 15.25 1.05
C ARG A 32 -19.43 13.76 1.03
N HIS A 33 -20.43 13.34 1.81
CA HIS A 33 -20.81 11.94 1.91
C HIS A 33 -22.32 11.74 1.69
N PRO A 34 -22.74 10.61 1.07
CA PRO A 34 -24.14 10.28 0.84
C PRO A 34 -24.82 9.72 2.09
N ILE A 35 -24.47 10.21 3.28
CA ILE A 35 -25.01 9.77 4.56
C ILE A 35 -25.48 10.98 5.39
N SER A 36 -26.35 10.70 6.35
CA SER A 36 -26.91 11.75 7.19
C SER A 36 -25.84 12.41 8.08
N ARG A 37 -26.03 13.69 8.40
CA ARG A 37 -25.18 14.42 9.35
C ARG A 37 -25.08 13.72 10.72
N PRO A 38 -26.16 13.15 11.31
CA PRO A 38 -26.05 12.34 12.52
C PRO A 38 -25.12 11.12 12.38
N ALA A 39 -25.14 10.44 11.22
CA ALA A 39 -24.23 9.33 10.97
C ALA A 39 -22.77 9.79 10.93
N VAL A 40 -22.48 10.91 10.26
CA VAL A 40 -21.13 11.53 10.25
C VAL A 40 -20.68 11.91 11.66
N SER A 41 -21.55 12.54 12.46
CA SER A 41 -21.26 12.86 13.86
C SER A 41 -20.92 11.60 14.67
N LYS A 42 -21.64 10.49 14.45
CA LYS A 42 -21.34 9.20 15.09
C LYS A 42 -19.96 8.69 14.67
N HIS A 43 -19.63 8.73 13.39
CA HIS A 43 -18.30 8.34 12.90
C HIS A 43 -17.19 9.19 13.52
N LEU A 44 -17.36 10.52 13.57
CA LEU A 44 -16.39 11.43 14.19
C LEU A 44 -16.23 11.18 15.69
N ARG A 45 -17.32 10.87 16.40
CA ARG A 45 -17.24 10.48 17.82
C ARG A 45 -16.39 9.23 18.01
N LEU A 46 -16.61 8.18 17.22
CA LEU A 46 -15.81 6.95 17.30
C LEU A 46 -14.33 7.21 16.98
N LEU A 47 -14.05 8.07 15.99
CA LEU A 47 -12.68 8.49 15.67
C LEU A 47 -12.02 9.28 16.80
N THR A 48 -12.77 10.15 17.49
CA THR A 48 -12.28 10.86 18.68
C THR A 48 -12.04 9.90 19.85
N GLU A 49 -12.95 8.95 20.10
CA GLU A 49 -12.78 7.91 21.12
C GLU A 49 -11.58 6.98 20.81
N ALA A 50 -11.17 6.86 19.55
CA ALA A 50 -9.96 6.15 19.13
C ALA A 50 -8.70 7.03 19.12
N GLY A 51 -8.81 8.31 19.48
CA GLY A 51 -7.70 9.26 19.47
C GLY A 51 -7.21 9.63 18.07
N LEU A 52 -7.93 9.27 17.01
CA LEU A 52 -7.56 9.54 15.61
C LEU A 52 -7.93 10.95 15.15
N VAL A 53 -8.83 11.61 15.87
CA VAL A 53 -9.32 12.98 15.56
C VAL A 53 -9.47 13.77 16.86
N THR A 54 -9.04 15.02 16.85
CA THR A 54 -9.36 15.99 17.91
C THR A 54 -10.56 16.83 17.52
N VAL A 55 -11.24 17.37 18.52
CA VAL A 55 -12.35 18.30 18.34
C VAL A 55 -12.11 19.55 19.16
N GLU A 56 -12.35 20.71 18.56
CA GLU A 56 -12.25 22.02 19.18
C GLU A 56 -13.55 22.79 18.92
N ASP A 57 -14.10 23.40 19.96
CA ASP A 57 -15.29 24.24 19.84
C ASP A 57 -14.86 25.66 19.47
N ARG A 58 -15.36 26.16 18.33
CA ARG A 58 -15.12 27.53 17.83
C ARG A 58 -16.46 28.26 17.77
N GLY A 59 -16.79 28.93 18.87
CA GLY A 59 -18.09 29.58 19.04
C GLY A 59 -19.21 28.54 19.09
N ARG A 60 -20.08 28.54 18.08
CA ARG A 60 -21.20 27.58 17.97
C ARG A 60 -20.87 26.35 17.12
N GLU A 61 -19.68 26.30 16.54
CA GLU A 61 -19.27 25.27 15.58
C GLU A 61 -18.21 24.35 16.17
N ARG A 62 -18.26 23.07 15.81
CA ARG A 62 -17.24 22.08 16.20
C ARG A 62 -16.33 21.81 15.02
N HIS A 63 -15.04 22.05 15.23
CA HIS A 63 -13.99 21.79 14.25
C HIS A 63 -13.27 20.51 14.61
N TYR A 64 -13.16 19.62 13.64
CA TYR A 64 -12.45 18.35 13.77
C TYR A 64 -11.11 18.47 13.06
N ALA A 65 -10.06 17.87 13.61
CA ALA A 65 -8.73 17.84 13.02
C ALA A 65 -8.11 16.46 13.17
N LEU A 66 -7.28 16.05 12.20
CA LEU A 66 -6.55 14.78 12.27
C LEU A 66 -5.57 14.79 13.45
N ALA A 67 -5.69 13.81 14.35
CA ALA A 67 -4.77 13.63 15.46
C ALA A 67 -3.65 12.67 15.05
N ARG A 68 -2.56 13.22 14.48
CA ARG A 68 -1.41 12.41 14.02
C ARG A 68 -0.84 11.47 15.11
N PRO A 69 -0.73 11.87 16.39
CA PRO A 69 -0.26 10.95 17.43
C PRO A 69 -1.11 9.68 17.57
N GLY A 70 -2.43 9.76 17.32
CA GLY A 70 -3.31 8.59 17.37
C GLY A 70 -3.05 7.54 16.31
N LEU A 71 -2.31 7.87 15.24
CA LEU A 71 -1.90 6.92 14.20
C LEU A 71 -0.66 6.09 14.58
N ALA A 72 0.02 6.42 15.69
CA ALA A 72 1.26 5.75 16.08
C ALA A 72 1.13 4.22 16.23
N PRO A 73 0.07 3.65 16.85
CA PRO A 73 -0.07 2.19 16.96
C PRO A 73 -0.19 1.50 15.58
N VAL A 74 -0.91 2.14 14.65
CA VAL A 74 -1.11 1.62 13.29
C VAL A 74 0.18 1.69 12.50
N ARG A 75 0.93 2.79 12.61
CA ARG A 75 2.26 2.93 12.02
C ARG A 75 3.20 1.85 12.55
N ALA A 76 3.27 1.67 13.87
CA ALA A 76 4.13 0.68 14.50
C ALA A 76 3.85 -0.75 14.02
N LEU A 77 2.57 -1.13 13.91
CA LEU A 77 2.22 -2.45 13.36
C LEU A 77 2.66 -2.61 11.90
N LEU A 78 2.44 -1.60 11.06
CA LEU A 78 2.86 -1.64 9.66
C LEU A 78 4.38 -1.74 9.54
N ASP A 79 5.12 -0.99 10.35
CA ASP A 79 6.58 -1.03 10.38
C ASP A 79 7.09 -2.40 10.86
N GLU A 80 6.44 -3.01 11.85
CA GLU A 80 6.75 -4.37 12.32
C GLU A 80 6.52 -5.40 11.20
N LEU A 81 5.37 -5.36 10.54
CA LEU A 81 5.03 -6.30 9.47
C LEU A 81 5.89 -6.10 8.21
N ALA A 82 6.23 -4.86 7.86
CA ALA A 82 7.12 -4.54 6.75
C ALA A 82 8.58 -4.91 7.07
N GLY A 83 9.00 -4.73 8.32
CA GLY A 83 10.32 -5.14 8.82
C GLY A 83 10.52 -6.65 8.83
N ARG A 84 9.45 -7.44 8.86
CA ARG A 84 9.47 -8.89 8.59
C ARG A 84 9.62 -9.15 7.09
N ARG A 85 10.76 -8.76 6.52
CA ARG A 85 11.10 -9.05 5.12
C ARG A 85 11.07 -10.57 4.86
N PRO A 86 10.29 -11.08 3.88
CA PRO A 86 10.53 -12.42 3.35
C PRO A 86 11.89 -12.44 2.62
N PRO A 87 12.71 -13.49 2.77
CA PRO A 87 14.10 -13.49 2.35
C PRO A 87 14.19 -13.70 0.83
N ILE A 88 13.97 -12.64 0.06
CA ILE A 88 14.43 -12.59 -1.32
C ILE A 88 15.25 -11.30 -1.48
N PRO A 89 16.58 -11.39 -1.46
CA PRO A 89 17.46 -10.30 -1.86
C PRO A 89 17.11 -9.81 -3.27
N GLU A 90 17.28 -8.52 -3.54
CA GLU A 90 17.11 -7.97 -4.90
C GLU A 90 18.08 -8.65 -5.88
N SER A 91 19.25 -9.06 -5.38
CA SER A 91 20.22 -9.90 -6.09
C SER A 91 19.77 -11.34 -6.38
N ALA A 92 18.72 -11.83 -5.73
CA ALA A 92 18.14 -13.12 -6.11
C ALA A 92 17.51 -13.06 -7.52
N PHE A 93 17.10 -11.86 -7.98
CA PHE A 93 16.67 -11.66 -9.35
C PHE A 93 17.85 -11.60 -10.32
N ASP A 94 18.99 -11.04 -9.92
CA ASP A 94 20.22 -11.02 -10.74
C ASP A 94 20.75 -12.45 -11.00
N ALA A 95 20.71 -13.30 -9.97
CA ALA A 95 21.09 -14.71 -10.09
C ALA A 95 20.16 -15.48 -11.05
N LEU A 96 18.86 -15.18 -11.03
CA LEU A 96 17.88 -15.76 -11.94
C LEU A 96 18.09 -15.26 -13.39
N ASP A 97 18.37 -13.97 -13.57
CA ASP A 97 18.67 -13.38 -14.87
C ASP A 97 19.92 -13.99 -15.52
N LEU A 98 20.94 -14.29 -14.71
CA LEU A 98 22.15 -14.97 -15.20
C LEU A 98 21.84 -16.40 -15.66
N GLU A 99 21.02 -17.13 -14.90
CA GLU A 99 20.65 -18.51 -15.22
C GLU A 99 19.73 -18.61 -16.45
N VAL A 100 18.81 -17.64 -16.62
CA VAL A 100 17.97 -17.52 -17.82
C VAL A 100 18.85 -17.25 -19.06
N ARG A 101 19.82 -16.33 -18.97
CA ARG A 101 20.73 -16.03 -20.08
C ARG A 101 21.60 -17.23 -20.45
N ARG A 102 22.10 -17.97 -19.46
CA ARG A 102 22.88 -19.19 -19.66
C ARG A 102 22.09 -20.26 -20.42
N THR A 103 20.88 -20.57 -19.95
CA THR A 103 20.02 -21.61 -20.54
C THR A 103 19.63 -21.27 -21.99
N VAL A 104 19.37 -19.98 -22.28
CA VAL A 104 19.07 -19.51 -23.65
C VAL A 104 20.30 -19.67 -24.56
N HIS A 105 21.49 -19.39 -24.06
CA HIS A 105 22.73 -19.53 -24.83
C HIS A 105 23.05 -20.99 -25.14
N GLU A 106 22.93 -21.88 -24.16
CA GLU A 106 23.15 -23.33 -24.32
C GLU A 106 22.20 -23.94 -25.35
N ARG A 107 20.91 -23.55 -25.34
CA ARG A 107 19.94 -24.00 -26.36
C ARG A 107 20.24 -23.48 -27.76
N ARG A 108 20.67 -22.22 -27.90
CA ARG A 108 21.07 -21.64 -29.19
C ARG A 108 22.32 -22.33 -29.73
N ALA A 109 23.35 -22.52 -28.90
CA ALA A 109 24.57 -23.22 -29.29
C ALA A 109 24.30 -24.68 -29.70
N GLY A 110 23.39 -25.38 -29.01
CA GLY A 110 22.95 -26.73 -29.41
C GLY A 110 22.17 -26.76 -30.73
N THR A 111 21.44 -25.69 -31.05
CA THR A 111 20.69 -25.56 -32.31
C THR A 111 21.64 -25.23 -33.48
N ASP A 112 22.62 -24.36 -33.26
CA ASP A 112 23.62 -23.98 -34.25
C ASP A 112 24.58 -25.14 -34.54
N ALA A 113 25.00 -25.89 -33.52
CA ALA A 113 25.82 -27.09 -33.65
C ALA A 113 25.07 -28.23 -34.37
N ALA A 114 23.77 -28.42 -34.10
CA ALA A 114 22.93 -29.34 -34.86
C ALA A 114 22.76 -28.91 -36.33
N SER A 115 22.78 -27.61 -36.63
CA SER A 115 22.75 -27.10 -38.02
C SER A 115 24.10 -27.27 -38.75
N ALA A 116 25.22 -27.18 -38.03
CA ALA A 116 26.57 -27.31 -38.58
C ALA A 116 26.97 -28.77 -38.83
N ALA A 117 26.54 -29.69 -37.97
CA ALA A 117 26.79 -31.13 -38.13
C ALA A 117 26.01 -31.78 -39.30
N GLY A 118 25.10 -31.03 -39.95
CA GLY A 118 24.30 -31.49 -41.08
C GLY A 118 24.92 -31.27 -42.47
N ARG A 119 26.17 -30.77 -42.59
CA ARG A 119 26.83 -30.64 -43.90
C ARG A 119 27.94 -31.68 -44.05
N PRO A 120 27.73 -32.78 -44.80
CA PRO A 120 28.83 -33.63 -45.21
C PRO A 120 29.64 -32.89 -46.27
N GLN A 121 30.91 -32.60 -46.00
CA GLN A 121 31.84 -32.16 -47.04
C GLN A 121 32.47 -33.39 -47.67
N GLU A 122 31.87 -33.75 -48.79
CA GLU A 122 32.44 -34.47 -49.92
C GLU A 122 33.80 -33.86 -50.35
N GLU A 123 34.75 -34.77 -50.58
CA GLU A 123 35.59 -34.85 -51.79
C GLU A 123 36.94 -34.08 -51.89
N SER A 124 37.95 -34.90 -52.26
CA SER A 124 39.21 -34.59 -53.00
C SER A 124 40.30 -33.80 -52.28
N ALA A 125 41.59 -34.13 -52.39
CA ALA A 125 42.34 -35.16 -53.12
C ALA A 125 43.76 -35.24 -52.52
#